data_AF-A0A379PQ27-F1
#
_entry.id   AF-A0A379PQ27-F1
#
_cell.length_a   1.000
_cell.length_b   1.000
_cell.length_c   1.000
_cell.angle_alpha   90.00
_cell.angle_beta   90.00
_cell.angle_gamma   90.00
#
_symmetry.space_group_name_H-M   'P 1'
#
loop_
_entity.id
_entity.type
_entity.pdbx_description
1 polymer ?
#
loop_
_entity_poly.entity_id
_entity_poly.type
_entity_poly.pdbx_seq_one_letter_code
_entity_poly.pdbx_strand_id
1 'polypeptide(L)'
;MTDMAEVEILAASNAADRGLRALADLAAAAAGANYRVVGGHMVHLLGRLYPTDTAARVTADADAGMDPVAAADATFHTALLARGYRLVTGNHYEAPSGDDTPLSVDLLVPGTGGRRLERIEYAGRGFDAIPGLTLALASDPLRVRVRARLTTSETLRFEVPVPGVEQAVVLKALAWRSRLAAKDVADLCTLLSITHEHRDRLSEWKLHTARTGARKDAARALHELVTMLDRGQRIDGLTITPARLSGLIRRYVADRHTPRPPTDTGTAQHVARDANGQESLLSALRAAASGHPHRAKPGTPGGSTTPPQPEPPDHSPQTGPEMGL
;
A
#
# COMPACT_ATOMS: atom_id res chain seq x y z
N MET A 1 4.69 12.45 24.98
CA MET A 1 4.80 11.00 25.26
C MET A 1 4.14 10.30 24.09
N THR A 2 4.93 9.67 23.21
CA THR A 2 4.37 8.87 22.11
C THR A 2 3.68 7.67 22.74
N ASP A 3 2.37 7.57 22.57
CA ASP A 3 1.59 6.47 23.12
C ASP A 3 2.13 5.15 22.55
N MET A 4 2.53 4.25 23.44
CA MET A 4 3.15 2.99 23.06
C MET A 4 2.06 1.95 22.96
N ALA A 5 1.82 1.47 21.74
CA ALA A 5 0.78 0.47 21.52
C ALA A 5 1.33 -0.93 21.76
N GLU A 6 0.53 -1.80 22.37
CA GLU A 6 0.90 -3.19 22.61
C GLU A 6 0.04 -4.13 21.77
N VAL A 7 0.66 -5.17 21.21
CA VAL A 7 -0.03 -6.21 20.43
C VAL A 7 0.39 -7.59 20.92
N GLU A 8 -0.60 -8.47 21.07
CA GLU A 8 -0.38 -9.89 21.30
C GLU A 8 -0.53 -10.68 19.99
N ILE A 9 0.47 -11.51 19.67
CA ILE A 9 0.48 -12.34 18.48
C ILE A 9 0.64 -13.81 18.89
N LEU A 10 -0.27 -14.65 18.40
CA LEU A 10 -0.16 -16.10 18.51
C LEU A 10 0.30 -16.64 17.16
N ALA A 11 1.47 -17.26 17.14
CA ALA A 11 1.96 -17.94 15.96
C ALA A 11 1.14 -19.21 15.72
N ALA A 12 0.66 -19.39 14.49
CA ALA A 12 -0.17 -20.53 14.11
C ALA A 12 0.57 -21.53 13.20
N SER A 13 1.87 -21.30 12.92
CA SER A 13 2.69 -22.13 12.04
C SER A 13 4.18 -21.87 12.25
N ASN A 14 5.02 -22.80 11.79
CA ASN A 14 6.48 -22.63 11.80
C ASN A 14 6.91 -21.40 10.98
N ALA A 15 6.20 -21.10 9.89
CA ALA A 15 6.46 -19.89 9.11
C ALA A 15 6.21 -18.61 9.92
N ALA A 16 5.15 -18.59 10.75
CA ALA A 16 4.89 -17.48 11.67
C ALA A 16 5.96 -17.38 12.76
N ASP A 17 6.41 -18.51 13.31
CA ASP A 17 7.49 -18.56 14.30
C ASP A 17 8.78 -17.94 13.74
N ARG A 18 9.16 -18.33 12.52
CA ARG A 18 10.35 -17.79 11.84
C ARG A 18 10.25 -16.28 11.62
N GLY A 19 9.12 -15.79 11.13
CA GLY A 19 8.92 -14.35 10.96
C GLY A 19 9.04 -13.58 12.26
N LEU A 20 8.43 -14.08 13.34
CA LEU A 20 8.48 -13.44 14.66
C LEU A 20 9.88 -13.46 15.28
N ARG A 21 10.63 -14.56 15.13
CA ARG A 21 12.04 -14.65 15.55
C ARG A 21 12.92 -13.69 14.75
N ALA A 22 12.81 -13.70 13.42
CA ALA A 22 13.54 -12.77 12.56
C ALA A 22 13.23 -11.31 12.88
N LEU A 23 11.97 -10.98 13.18
CA LEU A 23 11.57 -9.64 13.58
C LEU A 23 12.14 -9.23 14.93
N ALA A 24 12.16 -10.13 15.92
CA ALA A 24 12.79 -9.89 17.21
C ALA A 24 14.31 -9.67 17.06
N ASP A 25 14.95 -10.47 16.21
CA ASP A 25 16.38 -10.35 15.93
C ASP A 25 16.72 -9.05 15.22
N LEU A 26 15.93 -8.68 14.22
CA LEU A 26 16.02 -7.40 13.54
C LEU A 26 15.89 -6.25 14.53
N ALA A 27 14.88 -6.28 15.40
CA ALA A 27 14.63 -5.20 16.36
C ALA A 27 15.81 -5.00 17.32
N ALA A 28 16.40 -6.10 17.80
CA ALA A 28 17.57 -6.05 18.65
C ALA A 28 18.82 -5.54 17.89
N ALA A 29 19.01 -5.96 16.64
CA ALA A 29 20.15 -5.54 15.83
C ALA A 29 20.06 -4.07 15.37
N ALA A 30 18.85 -3.54 15.25
CA ALA A 30 18.58 -2.16 14.84
C ALA A 30 18.55 -1.16 16.02
N ALA A 31 18.93 -1.58 17.23
CA ALA A 31 18.87 -0.75 18.42
C ALA A 31 19.66 0.56 18.23
N GLY A 32 18.98 1.70 18.40
CA GLY A 32 19.57 3.03 18.24
C GLY A 32 19.61 3.57 16.81
N ALA A 33 19.26 2.75 15.80
CA ALA A 33 19.17 3.20 14.42
C ALA A 33 17.79 3.84 14.13
N ASN A 34 17.75 4.76 13.17
CA ASN A 34 16.49 5.22 12.60
C ASN A 34 16.03 4.28 11.49
N TYR A 35 15.14 3.34 11.85
CA TYR A 35 14.57 2.36 10.93
C TYR A 35 13.06 2.27 11.07
N ARG A 36 12.40 1.61 10.13
CA ARG A 36 11.00 1.21 10.18
C ARG A 36 10.88 -0.24 9.76
N VAL A 37 10.12 -1.04 10.50
CA VAL A 37 9.67 -2.33 10.00
C VAL A 37 8.73 -2.09 8.83
N VAL A 38 9.05 -2.67 7.68
CA VAL A 38 8.25 -2.56 6.45
C VAL A 38 7.77 -3.97 6.05
N GLY A 39 7.38 -4.17 4.80
CA GLY A 39 7.05 -5.52 4.34
C GLY A 39 5.76 -6.08 4.95
N GLY A 40 5.72 -7.40 5.15
CA GLY A 40 4.53 -8.10 5.67
C GLY A 40 4.27 -7.83 7.15
N HIS A 41 5.33 -7.78 7.98
CA HIS A 41 5.19 -7.54 9.42
C HIS A 41 4.60 -6.17 9.73
N MET A 42 4.94 -5.14 8.95
CA MET A 42 4.29 -3.82 9.05
C MET A 42 2.76 -3.94 8.95
N VAL A 43 2.25 -4.64 7.93
CA VAL A 43 0.80 -4.77 7.69
C VAL A 43 0.15 -5.63 8.76
N HIS A 44 0.80 -6.72 9.18
CA HIS A 44 0.31 -7.58 10.25
C HIS A 44 0.18 -6.80 11.57
N LEU A 45 1.19 -6.02 11.94
CA LEU A 45 1.15 -5.21 13.17
C LEU A 45 0.07 -4.13 13.09
N LEU A 46 -0.04 -3.42 11.96
CA LEU A 46 -1.10 -2.43 11.76
C LEU A 46 -2.50 -3.06 11.82
N GLY A 47 -2.69 -4.25 11.27
CA GLY A 47 -3.97 -4.99 11.36
C GLY A 47 -4.33 -5.42 12.78
N ARG A 48 -3.35 -5.55 13.69
CA ARG A 48 -3.60 -5.80 15.12
C ARG A 48 -3.95 -4.52 15.88
N LEU A 49 -3.30 -3.41 15.53
CA LEU A 49 -3.57 -2.09 16.13
C LEU A 49 -4.92 -1.50 15.70
N TYR A 50 -5.35 -1.84 14.49
CA TYR A 50 -6.59 -1.42 13.88
C TYR A 50 -7.35 -2.66 13.37
N PRO A 51 -8.03 -3.40 14.27
CA PRO A 51 -8.75 -4.61 13.90
C PRO A 51 -9.81 -4.31 12.84
N THR A 52 -9.88 -5.16 11.81
CA THR A 52 -10.92 -5.14 10.77
C THR A 52 -11.36 -6.56 10.47
N ASP A 53 -12.46 -6.73 9.73
CA ASP A 53 -12.88 -8.05 9.24
C ASP A 53 -11.91 -8.64 8.19
N THR A 54 -10.99 -7.83 7.67
CA THR A 54 -9.95 -8.28 6.74
C THR A 54 -8.73 -8.77 7.53
N ALA A 55 -8.49 -10.08 7.52
CA ALA A 55 -7.34 -10.65 8.17
C ALA A 55 -6.03 -10.28 7.44
N ALA A 56 -5.06 -9.76 8.19
CA ALA A 56 -3.72 -9.54 7.66
C ALA A 56 -3.01 -10.87 7.40
N ARG A 57 -2.25 -10.93 6.30
CA ARG A 57 -1.46 -12.12 5.93
C ARG A 57 -0.31 -12.34 6.92
N VAL A 58 -0.02 -13.60 7.24
CA VAL A 58 1.19 -14.01 7.95
C VAL A 58 2.41 -13.93 7.04
N THR A 59 3.54 -13.45 7.56
CA THR A 59 4.81 -13.37 6.83
C THR A 59 5.90 -14.14 7.58
N ALA A 60 6.89 -14.67 6.85
CA ALA A 60 7.95 -15.52 7.39
C ALA A 60 9.33 -14.82 7.44
N ASP A 61 9.40 -13.63 6.85
CA ASP A 61 10.55 -12.76 6.64
C ASP A 61 10.35 -11.43 7.38
N ALA A 62 11.45 -10.83 7.83
CA ALA A 62 11.44 -9.52 8.47
C ALA A 62 12.16 -8.48 7.64
N ASP A 63 11.42 -7.46 7.21
CA ASP A 63 11.96 -6.38 6.37
C ASP A 63 12.09 -5.09 7.19
N ALA A 64 13.21 -4.39 7.04
CA ALA A 64 13.38 -3.06 7.60
C ALA A 64 13.86 -2.07 6.56
N GLY A 65 13.21 -0.90 6.52
CA GLY A 65 13.72 0.26 5.82
C GLY A 65 14.53 1.15 6.76
N MET A 66 15.72 1.57 6.34
CA MET A 66 16.61 2.44 7.11
C MET A 66 17.08 3.64 6.28
N ASP A 67 17.53 4.70 6.95
CA ASP A 67 18.09 5.86 6.25
C ASP A 67 19.50 5.57 5.68
N PRO A 68 19.97 6.37 4.70
CA PRO A 68 21.29 6.18 4.09
C PRO A 68 22.47 6.24 5.07
N VAL A 69 22.33 6.97 6.19
CA VAL A 69 23.39 7.08 7.20
C VAL A 69 23.52 5.74 7.93
N ALA A 70 22.39 5.17 8.37
CA ALA A 70 22.36 3.83 8.96
C ALA A 70 22.80 2.74 7.98
N ALA A 71 22.51 2.90 6.68
CA ALA A 71 22.96 1.97 5.63
C ALA A 71 24.46 2.05 5.36
N ALA A 72 25.08 3.22 5.51
CA ALA A 72 26.53 3.40 5.41
C ALA A 72 27.27 2.93 6.67
N ASP A 73 26.60 2.92 7.82
CA ASP A 73 27.12 2.40 9.08
C ASP A 73 27.15 0.86 9.06
N ALA A 74 28.25 0.28 9.53
CA ALA A 74 28.41 -1.16 9.68
C ALA A 74 27.66 -1.71 10.91
N THR A 75 27.23 -0.86 11.86
CA THR A 75 26.65 -1.25 13.16
C THR A 75 25.51 -2.26 13.02
N PHE A 76 24.52 -2.00 12.16
CA PHE A 76 23.38 -2.91 11.99
C PHE A 76 23.83 -4.27 11.42
N HIS A 77 24.77 -4.27 10.49
CA HIS A 77 25.33 -5.50 9.94
C HIS A 77 26.16 -6.28 10.95
N THR A 78 27.06 -5.63 11.67
CA THR A 78 27.84 -6.26 12.73
C THR A 78 26.92 -6.85 13.80
N ALA A 79 25.83 -6.15 14.14
CA ALA A 79 24.83 -6.64 15.08
C ALA A 79 24.07 -7.87 14.55
N LEU A 80 23.71 -7.91 13.26
CA LEU A 80 23.13 -9.11 12.65
C LEU A 80 24.12 -10.29 12.63
N LEU A 81 25.37 -10.05 12.24
CA LEU A 81 26.41 -11.09 12.25
C LEU A 81 26.63 -11.68 13.64
N ALA A 82 26.66 -10.84 14.68
CA ALA A 82 26.79 -11.27 16.08
C ALA A 82 25.61 -12.15 16.55
N ARG A 83 24.48 -12.13 15.85
CA ARG A 83 23.30 -12.97 16.11
C ARG A 83 23.28 -14.25 15.27
N GLY A 84 24.33 -14.54 14.53
CA GLY A 84 24.43 -15.73 13.69
C GLY A 84 23.82 -15.58 12.30
N TYR A 85 23.44 -14.36 11.90
CA TYR A 85 23.10 -14.10 10.51
C TYR A 85 24.36 -14.06 9.65
N ARG A 86 24.23 -14.49 8.40
CA ARG A 86 25.21 -14.29 7.33
C ARG A 86 24.59 -13.43 6.24
N LEU A 87 25.39 -12.55 5.65
CA LEU A 87 24.97 -11.87 4.44
C LEU A 87 25.04 -12.86 3.27
N VAL A 88 23.90 -13.12 2.64
CA VAL A 88 23.80 -14.07 1.52
C VAL A 88 24.00 -13.35 0.20
N THR A 89 23.24 -12.27 -0.01
CA THR A 89 23.38 -11.43 -1.20
C THR A 89 22.88 -10.02 -0.93
N GLY A 90 23.67 -9.01 -1.30
CA GLY A 90 23.30 -7.60 -1.18
C GLY A 90 22.93 -7.17 0.24
N ASN A 91 21.63 -7.16 0.50
CA ASN A 91 20.97 -6.74 1.73
C ASN A 91 20.16 -7.84 2.42
N HIS A 92 20.25 -9.06 1.90
CA HIS A 92 19.55 -10.24 2.40
C HIS A 92 20.42 -11.02 3.38
N TYR A 93 19.90 -11.22 4.58
CA TYR A 93 20.56 -11.93 5.68
C TYR A 93 19.79 -13.17 6.06
N GLU A 94 20.51 -14.27 6.26
CA GLU A 94 19.94 -15.53 6.72
C GLU A 94 20.61 -16.02 8.01
N ALA A 95 19.83 -16.60 8.92
CA ALA A 95 20.34 -17.34 10.08
C ALA A 95 19.67 -18.72 10.18
N PRO A 96 20.32 -19.73 10.79
CA PRO A 96 19.68 -21.01 11.07
C PRO A 96 18.41 -20.83 11.91
N SER A 97 17.31 -21.47 11.52
CA SER A 97 16.06 -21.44 12.29
C SER A 97 15.89 -22.63 13.25
N GLY A 98 16.67 -23.70 13.03
CA GLY A 98 16.45 -25.03 13.62
C GLY A 98 15.70 -26.01 12.70
N ASP A 99 15.37 -25.60 11.48
CA ASP A 99 14.63 -26.34 10.46
C ASP A 99 15.15 -25.99 9.05
N ASP A 100 14.63 -26.64 8.00
CA ASP A 100 15.19 -26.55 6.63
C ASP A 100 15.05 -25.17 5.97
N THR A 101 14.32 -24.24 6.56
CA THR A 101 14.15 -22.88 6.02
C THR A 101 14.74 -21.86 6.98
N PRO A 102 15.72 -21.04 6.58
CA PRO A 102 16.37 -20.10 7.46
C PRO A 102 15.44 -18.98 7.96
N LEU A 103 15.84 -18.33 9.04
CA LEU A 103 15.34 -17.00 9.38
C LEU A 103 15.85 -16.01 8.34
N SER A 104 15.01 -15.09 7.89
CA SER A 104 15.32 -14.16 6.81
C SER A 104 15.09 -12.72 7.23
N VAL A 105 16.07 -11.86 6.98
CA VAL A 105 16.00 -10.41 7.20
C VAL A 105 16.44 -9.66 5.94
N ASP A 106 15.62 -8.73 5.46
CA ASP A 106 15.96 -7.83 4.35
C ASP A 106 16.10 -6.38 4.83
N LEU A 107 17.24 -5.76 4.52
CA LEU A 107 17.50 -4.35 4.82
C LEU A 107 17.31 -3.49 3.57
N LEU A 108 16.42 -2.50 3.63
CA LEU A 108 16.01 -1.71 2.48
C LEU A 108 16.39 -0.24 2.67
N VAL A 109 16.66 0.46 1.58
CA VAL A 109 17.03 1.88 1.59
C VAL A 109 16.08 2.73 0.74
N PRO A 110 16.05 4.06 0.88
CA PRO A 110 15.13 4.88 0.12
C PRO A 110 15.48 4.91 -1.37
N GLY A 111 14.48 4.69 -2.23
CA GLY A 111 14.61 4.76 -3.69
C GLY A 111 13.84 5.92 -4.32
N THR A 112 14.17 6.23 -5.58
CA THR A 112 13.70 7.44 -6.28
C THR A 112 12.31 7.34 -6.93
N GLY A 113 11.61 6.20 -6.86
CA GLY A 113 10.22 6.08 -7.38
C GLY A 113 10.06 5.49 -8.78
N GLY A 114 11.13 4.98 -9.39
CA GLY A 114 11.08 4.37 -10.72
C GLY A 114 10.24 3.08 -10.79
N ARG A 115 9.85 2.66 -12.01
CA ARG A 115 9.18 1.37 -12.24
C ARG A 115 10.07 0.16 -11.95
N ARG A 116 11.39 0.35 -11.96
CA ARG A 116 12.38 -0.72 -11.79
C ARG A 116 12.96 -0.67 -10.38
N LEU A 117 13.22 -1.84 -9.82
CA LEU A 117 14.01 -1.99 -8.60
C LEU A 117 15.38 -1.33 -8.81
N GLU A 118 15.70 -0.41 -7.91
CA GLU A 118 16.96 0.32 -7.89
C GLU A 118 17.87 -0.34 -6.87
N ARG A 119 19.14 -0.57 -7.22
CA ARG A 119 20.15 -1.07 -6.28
C ARG A 119 21.11 0.06 -5.98
N ILE A 120 21.28 0.37 -4.70
CA ILE A 120 22.16 1.44 -4.22
C ILE A 120 23.25 0.82 -3.37
N GLU A 121 24.48 1.25 -3.56
CA GLU A 121 25.61 0.77 -2.78
C GLU A 121 25.95 1.75 -1.64
N TYR A 122 26.05 1.22 -0.43
CA TYR A 122 26.59 1.93 0.72
C TYR A 122 27.69 1.10 1.38
N ALA A 123 28.87 1.70 1.53
CA ALA A 123 30.04 1.08 2.17
C ALA A 123 30.35 -0.34 1.61
N GLY A 124 30.32 -0.52 0.28
CA GLY A 124 30.61 -1.80 -0.36
C GLY A 124 29.48 -2.82 -0.34
N ARG A 125 28.28 -2.45 0.15
CA ARG A 125 27.10 -3.34 0.22
C ARG A 125 25.98 -2.80 -0.64
N GLY A 126 25.40 -3.66 -1.48
CA GLY A 126 24.27 -3.29 -2.34
C GLY A 126 22.94 -3.50 -1.62
N PHE A 127 22.07 -2.51 -1.65
CA PHE A 127 20.74 -2.51 -1.05
C PHE A 127 19.67 -2.34 -2.10
N ASP A 128 18.56 -3.05 -1.93
CA ASP A 128 17.36 -2.78 -2.71
C ASP A 128 16.71 -1.49 -2.20
N ALA A 129 16.56 -0.53 -3.10
CA ALA A 129 16.00 0.76 -2.83
C ALA A 129 14.50 0.74 -3.10
N ILE A 130 13.70 1.09 -2.08
CA ILE A 130 12.25 1.08 -2.16
C ILE A 130 11.66 2.50 -2.15
N PRO A 131 10.74 2.78 -3.09
CA PRO A 131 10.12 4.09 -3.17
C PRO A 131 9.12 4.33 -2.04
N GLY A 132 9.04 5.58 -1.57
CA GLY A 132 8.17 5.95 -0.45
C GLY A 132 8.79 5.74 0.95
N LEU A 133 9.94 5.09 1.05
CA LEU A 133 10.60 4.88 2.35
C LEU A 133 11.11 6.19 2.98
N THR A 134 11.55 7.17 2.18
CA THR A 134 11.87 8.52 2.70
C THR A 134 10.69 9.13 3.45
N LEU A 135 9.46 8.95 2.94
CA LEU A 135 8.26 9.46 3.59
C LEU A 135 7.98 8.75 4.92
N ALA A 136 8.21 7.43 4.97
CA ALA A 136 8.02 6.64 6.17
C ALA A 136 9.06 6.95 7.27
N LEU A 137 10.32 7.18 6.89
CA LEU A 137 11.40 7.53 7.81
C LEU A 137 11.29 8.97 8.34
N ALA A 138 10.78 9.89 7.52
CA ALA A 138 10.57 11.29 7.91
C ALA A 138 9.35 11.51 8.81
N SER A 139 8.48 10.51 8.97
CA SER A 139 7.30 10.58 9.84
C SER A 139 7.61 9.95 11.20
N ASP A 140 6.96 10.42 12.26
CA ASP A 140 7.06 9.79 13.58
C ASP A 140 6.64 8.31 13.51
N PRO A 141 7.43 7.38 14.10
CA PRO A 141 7.07 5.98 14.11
C PRO A 141 5.91 5.72 15.07
N LEU A 142 5.04 4.79 14.71
CA LEU A 142 4.21 4.08 15.68
C LEU A 142 5.12 3.08 16.40
N ARG A 143 5.35 3.28 17.69
CA ARG A 143 6.12 2.33 18.52
C ARG A 143 5.20 1.22 18.99
N VAL A 144 5.53 -0.01 18.62
CA VAL A 144 4.71 -1.18 18.91
C VAL A 144 5.50 -2.14 19.79
N ARG A 145 4.98 -2.40 20.99
CA ARG A 145 5.45 -3.50 21.84
C ARG A 145 4.78 -4.78 21.37
N VAL A 146 5.59 -5.75 20.97
CA VAL A 146 5.12 -7.05 20.50
C VAL A 146 5.33 -8.07 21.60
N ARG A 147 4.24 -8.73 21.99
CA ARG A 147 4.27 -9.95 22.80
C ARG A 147 3.82 -11.11 21.93
N ALA A 148 4.77 -11.93 21.50
CA ALA A 148 4.50 -13.05 20.62
C ALA A 148 4.64 -14.38 21.35
N ARG A 149 3.66 -15.28 21.20
CA ARG A 149 3.76 -16.67 21.64
C ARG A 149 3.95 -17.57 20.42
N LEU A 150 5.08 -18.26 20.39
CA LEU A 150 5.46 -19.19 19.32
C LEU A 150 4.71 -20.52 19.44
N THR A 151 4.75 -21.35 18.40
CA THR A 151 4.13 -22.68 18.44
C THR A 151 4.77 -23.60 19.47
N THR A 152 6.04 -23.36 19.80
CA THR A 152 6.80 -24.02 20.89
C THR A 152 6.40 -23.55 22.29
N SER A 153 5.40 -22.65 22.42
CA SER A 153 5.02 -21.94 23.66
C SER A 153 6.04 -20.94 24.20
N GLU A 154 7.20 -20.80 23.54
CA GLU A 154 8.17 -19.73 23.81
C GLU A 154 7.50 -18.36 23.64
N THR A 155 7.84 -17.40 24.51
CA THR A 155 7.33 -16.03 24.44
C THR A 155 8.44 -15.05 24.11
N LEU A 156 8.30 -14.33 23.00
CA LEU A 156 9.16 -13.22 22.61
C LEU A 156 8.54 -11.89 23.05
N ARG A 157 9.38 -10.98 23.53
CA ARG A 157 8.99 -9.59 23.86
C ARG A 157 10.02 -8.63 23.29
N PHE A 158 9.57 -7.72 22.44
CA PHE A 158 10.44 -6.73 21.80
C PHE A 158 9.62 -5.52 21.34
N GLU A 159 10.31 -4.44 20.97
CA GLU A 159 9.68 -3.23 20.47
C GLU A 159 10.14 -2.96 19.04
N VAL A 160 9.21 -2.53 18.18
CA VAL A 160 9.50 -2.18 16.80
C VAL A 160 8.85 -0.84 16.41
N PRO A 161 9.55 0.02 15.66
CA PRO A 161 8.96 1.17 15.00
C PRO A 161 8.31 0.73 13.69
N VAL A 162 7.02 1.00 13.51
CA VAL A 162 6.30 0.79 12.24
C VAL A 162 5.87 2.14 11.65
N PRO A 163 5.76 2.26 10.32
CA PRO A 163 5.13 3.43 9.69
C PRO A 163 3.65 3.54 10.08
N GLY A 164 3.10 4.76 10.00
CA GLY A 164 1.66 4.98 10.04
C GLY A 164 0.93 4.31 8.87
N VAL A 165 -0.39 4.15 9.00
CA VAL A 165 -1.25 3.48 7.99
C VAL A 165 -1.10 4.12 6.61
N GLU A 166 -1.03 5.45 6.53
CA GLU A 166 -0.85 6.15 5.25
C GLU A 166 0.48 5.78 4.58
N GLN A 167 1.57 5.83 5.34
CA GLN A 167 2.90 5.52 4.84
C GLN A 167 2.97 4.05 4.40
N ALA A 168 2.31 3.15 5.13
CA ALA A 168 2.17 1.75 4.73
C ALA A 168 1.42 1.59 3.39
N VAL A 169 0.32 2.33 3.17
CA VAL A 169 -0.40 2.34 1.87
C VAL A 169 0.51 2.84 0.76
N VAL A 170 1.26 3.92 0.99
CA VAL A 170 2.23 4.45 0.00
C VAL A 170 3.26 3.39 -0.38
N LEU A 171 3.89 2.75 0.62
CA LEU A 171 4.89 1.71 0.40
C LEU A 171 4.33 0.53 -0.40
N LYS A 172 3.14 0.02 -0.04
CA LYS A 172 2.53 -1.13 -0.71
C LYS A 172 2.02 -0.80 -2.11
N ALA A 173 1.48 0.39 -2.32
CA ALA A 173 1.05 0.84 -3.64
C ALA A 173 2.23 0.91 -4.63
N LEU A 174 3.37 1.44 -4.17
CA LEU A 174 4.55 1.58 -5.01
C LEU A 174 5.28 0.24 -5.20
N ALA A 175 5.34 -0.60 -4.17
CA ALA A 175 5.83 -1.97 -4.29
C ALA A 175 5.00 -2.77 -5.30
N TRP A 176 3.67 -2.77 -5.15
CA TRP A 176 2.74 -3.39 -6.10
C TRP A 176 3.02 -2.92 -7.53
N ARG A 177 3.13 -1.60 -7.75
CA ARG A 177 3.37 -1.07 -9.10
C ARG A 177 4.69 -1.52 -9.72
N SER A 178 5.71 -1.78 -8.90
CA SER A 178 7.02 -2.22 -9.39
C SER A 178 7.06 -3.70 -9.76
N ARG A 179 6.39 -4.57 -9.00
CA ARG A 179 6.49 -6.04 -9.18
C ARG A 179 5.18 -6.76 -9.50
N LEU A 180 4.05 -6.06 -9.46
CA LEU A 180 2.69 -6.58 -9.70
C LEU A 180 2.34 -7.82 -8.86
N ALA A 181 2.87 -7.91 -7.63
CA ALA A 181 2.72 -9.10 -6.80
C ALA A 181 1.37 -9.14 -6.08
N ALA A 182 0.71 -10.30 -6.10
CA ALA A 182 -0.55 -10.57 -5.42
C ALA A 182 -0.51 -10.23 -3.91
N LYS A 183 0.63 -10.48 -3.25
CA LYS A 183 0.80 -10.17 -1.82
C LYS A 183 0.63 -8.68 -1.50
N ASP A 184 1.05 -7.79 -2.41
CA ASP A 184 0.87 -6.35 -2.20
C ASP A 184 -0.60 -5.94 -2.38
N VAL A 185 -1.36 -6.61 -3.25
CA VAL A 185 -2.80 -6.40 -3.39
C VAL A 185 -3.54 -6.79 -2.11
N ALA A 186 -3.20 -7.94 -1.51
CA ALA A 186 -3.77 -8.38 -0.23
C ALA A 186 -3.48 -7.39 0.90
N ASP A 187 -2.24 -6.89 0.94
CA ASP A 187 -1.82 -5.88 1.91
C ASP A 187 -2.58 -4.56 1.70
N LEU A 188 -2.77 -4.12 0.45
CA LEU A 188 -3.57 -2.93 0.13
C LEU A 188 -5.05 -3.10 0.50
N CYS A 189 -5.63 -4.28 0.32
CA CYS A 189 -6.99 -4.56 0.78
C CYS A 189 -7.10 -4.36 2.30
N THR A 190 -6.15 -4.93 3.05
CA THR A 190 -6.09 -4.80 4.52
C THR A 190 -5.94 -3.34 4.94
N LEU A 191 -4.96 -2.62 4.38
CA LEU A 191 -4.67 -1.24 4.77
C LEU A 191 -5.80 -0.26 4.41
N LEU A 192 -6.49 -0.47 3.29
CA LEU A 192 -7.63 0.35 2.90
C LEU A 192 -8.89 0.03 3.71
N SER A 193 -9.08 -1.24 4.13
CA SER A 193 -10.11 -1.58 5.13
C SER A 193 -9.83 -0.89 6.46
N ILE A 194 -8.57 -0.89 6.95
CA ILE A 194 -8.16 -0.14 8.15
C ILE A 194 -8.49 1.35 7.99
N THR A 195 -8.12 1.91 6.85
CA THR A 195 -8.37 3.34 6.54
C THR A 195 -9.85 3.68 6.58
N HIS A 196 -10.70 2.76 6.14
CA HIS A 196 -12.15 2.93 6.12
C HIS A 196 -12.76 2.86 7.51
N GLU A 197 -12.46 1.79 8.24
CA GLU A 197 -13.11 1.44 9.51
C GLU A 197 -12.61 2.30 10.68
N HIS A 198 -11.37 2.79 10.62
CA HIS A 198 -10.74 3.60 11.67
C HIS A 198 -10.45 5.03 11.20
N ARG A 199 -11.27 5.56 10.28
CA ARG A 199 -11.01 6.86 9.63
C ARG A 199 -10.90 8.02 10.62
N ASP A 200 -11.67 7.97 11.69
CA ASP A 200 -11.67 8.93 12.81
C ASP A 200 -10.32 9.00 13.54
N ARG A 201 -9.61 7.87 13.63
CA ARG A 201 -8.29 7.77 14.26
C ARG A 201 -7.13 8.18 13.34
N LEU A 202 -7.42 8.41 12.06
CA LEU A 202 -6.43 8.76 11.02
C LEU A 202 -6.60 10.21 10.54
N SER A 203 -6.68 11.15 11.47
CA SER A 203 -7.00 12.57 11.19
C SER A 203 -6.03 13.24 10.21
N GLU A 204 -4.76 12.86 10.20
CA GLU A 204 -3.72 13.43 9.33
C GLU A 204 -3.61 12.80 7.92
N TRP A 205 -4.62 12.03 7.49
CA TRP A 205 -4.62 11.40 6.16
C TRP A 205 -4.50 12.46 5.05
N LYS A 206 -3.43 12.40 4.25
CA LYS A 206 -3.05 13.30 3.15
C LYS A 206 -3.10 12.63 1.77
N LEU A 207 -3.30 11.31 1.67
CA LEU A 207 -3.44 10.64 0.36
C LEU A 207 -4.64 11.14 -0.46
N HIS A 208 -5.70 11.63 0.18
CA HIS A 208 -6.88 12.21 -0.47
C HIS A 208 -6.63 13.58 -1.13
N THR A 209 -5.55 14.27 -0.76
CA THR A 209 -5.14 15.58 -1.31
C THR A 209 -3.77 15.52 -1.98
N ALA A 210 -3.19 14.33 -2.17
CA ALA A 210 -1.85 14.16 -2.68
C ALA A 210 -1.67 14.76 -4.09
N ARG A 211 -0.70 15.68 -4.25
CA ARG A 211 -0.36 16.32 -5.54
C ARG A 211 1.10 16.18 -5.97
N THR A 212 2.00 15.84 -5.05
CA THR A 212 3.45 15.74 -5.29
C THR A 212 4.07 14.55 -4.56
N GLY A 213 5.31 14.21 -4.95
CA GLY A 213 6.14 13.19 -4.30
C GLY A 213 5.53 11.79 -4.24
N ALA A 214 6.03 10.98 -3.31
CA ALA A 214 5.64 9.57 -3.15
C ALA A 214 4.12 9.36 -2.98
N ARG A 215 3.42 10.31 -2.35
CA ARG A 215 1.95 10.25 -2.22
C ARG A 215 1.25 10.35 -3.57
N LYS A 216 1.70 11.24 -4.47
CA LYS A 216 1.15 11.35 -5.83
C LYS A 216 1.40 10.08 -6.64
N ASP A 217 2.58 9.50 -6.49
CA ASP A 217 2.95 8.29 -7.24
C ASP A 217 2.21 7.06 -6.71
N ALA A 218 1.96 6.99 -5.40
CA ALA A 218 1.07 5.98 -4.81
C ALA A 218 -0.36 6.17 -5.30
N ALA A 219 -0.89 7.40 -5.32
CA ALA A 219 -2.23 7.67 -5.85
C ALA A 219 -2.36 7.22 -7.32
N ARG A 220 -1.33 7.50 -8.13
CA ARG A 220 -1.20 6.99 -9.51
C ARG A 220 -1.25 5.47 -9.56
N ALA A 221 -0.46 4.78 -8.76
CA ALA A 221 -0.45 3.32 -8.70
C ALA A 221 -1.84 2.77 -8.37
N LEU A 222 -2.49 3.31 -7.35
CA LEU A 222 -3.80 2.84 -6.90
C LEU A 222 -4.89 3.07 -7.97
N HIS A 223 -4.87 4.20 -8.69
CA HIS A 223 -5.79 4.40 -9.80
C HIS A 223 -5.47 3.56 -11.05
N GLU A 224 -4.20 3.18 -11.27
CA GLU A 224 -3.83 2.17 -12.27
C GLU A 224 -4.48 0.81 -11.89
N LEU A 225 -4.41 0.40 -10.61
CA LEU A 225 -5.09 -0.80 -10.11
C LEU A 225 -6.62 -0.74 -10.30
N VAL A 226 -7.25 0.39 -9.97
CA VAL A 226 -8.70 0.59 -10.20
C VAL A 226 -9.05 0.41 -11.67
N THR A 227 -8.26 1.00 -12.57
CA THR A 227 -8.47 0.88 -14.02
C THR A 227 -8.39 -0.59 -14.49
N MET A 228 -7.48 -1.38 -13.91
CA MET A 228 -7.39 -2.82 -14.19
C MET A 228 -8.63 -3.58 -13.71
N LEU A 229 -9.09 -3.29 -12.49
CA LEU A 229 -10.29 -3.91 -11.90
C LEU A 229 -11.56 -3.56 -12.68
N ASP A 230 -11.73 -2.29 -13.07
CA ASP A 230 -12.89 -1.82 -13.85
C ASP A 230 -12.97 -2.49 -15.24
N ARG A 231 -11.82 -2.86 -15.81
CA ARG A 231 -11.73 -3.63 -17.07
C ARG A 231 -12.01 -5.13 -16.89
N GLY A 232 -12.33 -5.57 -15.68
CA GLY A 232 -12.55 -6.98 -15.38
C GLY A 232 -11.29 -7.84 -15.42
N GLN A 233 -10.10 -7.25 -15.30
CA GLN A 233 -8.86 -8.04 -15.24
C GLN A 233 -8.85 -8.87 -13.96
N ARG A 234 -8.42 -10.13 -14.09
CA ARG A 234 -8.20 -10.99 -12.92
C ARG A 234 -6.96 -10.51 -12.19
N ILE A 235 -7.16 -10.02 -10.96
CA ILE A 235 -6.09 -9.59 -10.06
C ILE A 235 -6.02 -10.57 -8.90
N ASP A 236 -4.90 -11.27 -8.78
CA ASP A 236 -4.66 -12.18 -7.66
C ASP A 236 -4.38 -11.41 -6.36
N GLY A 237 -4.68 -12.05 -5.23
CA GLY A 237 -4.44 -11.47 -3.90
C GLY A 237 -5.55 -10.56 -3.36
N LEU A 238 -6.66 -10.39 -4.09
CA LEU A 238 -7.84 -9.73 -3.56
C LEU A 238 -8.42 -10.51 -2.37
N THR A 239 -8.50 -9.87 -1.20
CA THR A 239 -9.17 -10.41 0.00
C THR A 239 -10.55 -9.79 0.23
N ILE A 240 -10.90 -8.76 -0.54
CA ILE A 240 -12.20 -8.11 -0.60
C ILE A 240 -12.68 -8.06 -2.06
N THR A 241 -13.96 -7.78 -2.29
CA THR A 241 -14.50 -7.72 -3.66
C THR A 241 -13.80 -6.61 -4.48
N PRO A 242 -13.60 -6.81 -5.80
CA PRO A 242 -13.05 -5.78 -6.69
C PRO A 242 -13.74 -4.42 -6.54
N ALA A 243 -15.08 -4.43 -6.47
CA ALA A 243 -15.89 -3.23 -6.31
C ALA A 243 -15.63 -2.52 -4.98
N ARG A 244 -15.44 -3.27 -3.87
CA ARG A 244 -15.11 -2.69 -2.57
C ARG A 244 -13.73 -2.04 -2.60
N LEU A 245 -12.71 -2.72 -3.14
CA LEU A 245 -11.37 -2.13 -3.25
C LEU A 245 -11.38 -0.86 -4.11
N SER A 246 -12.03 -0.89 -5.28
CA SER A 246 -12.16 0.30 -6.14
C SER A 246 -12.86 1.46 -5.45
N GLY A 247 -13.94 1.19 -4.71
CA GLY A 247 -14.66 2.19 -3.92
C GLY A 247 -13.79 2.81 -2.82
N LEU A 248 -13.02 1.99 -2.11
CA LEU A 248 -12.10 2.47 -1.07
C LEU A 248 -10.99 3.35 -1.64
N ILE A 249 -10.38 2.95 -2.76
CA ILE A 249 -9.36 3.76 -3.43
C ILE A 249 -9.96 5.11 -3.83
N ARG A 250 -11.08 5.13 -4.56
CA ARG A 250 -11.72 6.38 -5.01
C ARG A 250 -12.14 7.29 -3.86
N ARG A 251 -12.49 6.73 -2.70
CA ARG A 251 -12.92 7.49 -1.52
C ARG A 251 -11.75 8.13 -0.76
N TYR A 252 -10.62 7.43 -0.64
CA TYR A 252 -9.53 7.84 0.25
C TYR A 252 -8.26 8.31 -0.48
N VAL A 253 -8.21 8.19 -1.80
CA VAL A 253 -7.05 8.52 -2.61
C VAL A 253 -7.42 9.62 -3.60
N ALA A 254 -6.52 10.60 -3.73
CA ALA A 254 -6.69 11.70 -4.66
C ALA A 254 -6.80 11.21 -6.11
N ASP A 255 -7.94 11.46 -6.75
CA ASP A 255 -8.06 11.35 -8.20
C ASP A 255 -7.43 12.58 -8.88
N ARG A 256 -6.86 12.35 -10.05
CA ARG A 256 -6.30 13.38 -10.92
C ARG A 256 -7.38 14.21 -11.62
N HIS A 257 -8.58 13.65 -11.76
CA HIS A 257 -9.67 14.27 -12.51
C HIS A 257 -10.59 15.12 -11.63
N THR A 258 -10.43 15.10 -10.30
CA THR A 258 -11.19 15.98 -9.42
C THR A 258 -10.59 17.39 -9.44
N PRO A 259 -11.33 18.42 -9.90
CA PRO A 259 -10.85 19.79 -9.90
C PRO A 259 -10.52 20.27 -8.49
N ARG A 260 -9.57 21.23 -8.39
CA ARG A 260 -9.27 21.98 -7.17
C ARG A 260 -10.58 22.56 -6.61
N PRO A 261 -10.98 22.30 -5.35
CA PRO A 261 -11.94 23.19 -4.72
C PRO A 261 -11.33 24.59 -4.74
N PRO A 262 -12.06 25.63 -5.20
CA PRO A 262 -11.51 26.97 -5.28
C PRO A 262 -10.91 27.31 -3.92
N THR A 263 -9.68 27.79 -3.94
CA THR A 263 -9.09 28.38 -2.74
C THR A 263 -10.01 29.48 -2.29
N ASP A 264 -10.55 29.36 -1.08
CA ASP A 264 -11.03 30.50 -0.31
C ASP A 264 -9.83 31.45 -0.16
N THR A 265 -9.64 32.33 -1.15
CA THR A 265 -9.00 33.59 -0.92
C THR A 265 -9.92 34.32 0.03
N GLY A 266 -9.53 34.33 1.30
CA GLY A 266 -10.14 35.15 2.33
C GLY A 266 -10.22 36.59 1.85
N THR A 267 -11.38 36.95 1.33
CA THR A 267 -11.87 38.32 1.31
C THR A 267 -13.15 38.25 2.10
N ALA A 268 -13.06 38.64 3.36
CA ALA A 268 -14.20 38.89 4.21
C ALA A 268 -15.09 39.93 3.50
N GLN A 269 -16.19 39.48 2.90
CA GLN A 269 -17.33 40.33 2.67
C GLN A 269 -18.34 40.04 3.78
N HIS A 270 -18.33 40.95 4.74
CA HIS A 270 -19.41 41.17 5.68
C HIS A 270 -20.70 41.37 4.88
N VAL A 271 -21.50 40.32 4.73
CA VAL A 271 -22.87 40.45 4.24
C VAL A 271 -23.72 40.82 5.45
N ALA A 272 -24.08 42.10 5.51
CA ALA A 272 -25.13 42.61 6.37
C ALA A 272 -26.41 41.80 6.12
N ARG A 273 -27.03 41.37 7.22
CA ARG A 273 -28.39 40.81 7.22
C ARG A 273 -29.35 41.89 6.76
N ASP A 274 -29.95 41.72 5.58
CA ASP A 274 -31.18 42.43 5.20
C ASP A 274 -32.30 41.44 4.87
N ALA A 275 -33.49 41.77 5.37
CA ALA A 275 -34.66 40.91 5.53
C ALA A 275 -35.45 40.60 4.25
N ASN A 276 -34.90 40.82 3.05
CA ASN A 276 -35.63 40.67 1.78
C ASN A 276 -35.39 39.34 1.04
N GLY A 277 -34.59 38.41 1.59
CA GLY A 277 -34.26 37.14 0.93
C GLY A 277 -35.40 36.10 0.90
N GLN A 278 -36.41 36.22 1.77
CA GLN A 278 -37.49 35.23 1.87
C GLN A 278 -38.57 35.36 0.78
N GLU A 279 -38.78 36.55 0.19
CA GLU A 279 -39.77 36.71 -0.88
C GLU A 279 -39.30 36.17 -2.23
N SER A 280 -37.99 36.22 -2.50
CA SER A 280 -37.42 35.69 -3.74
C SER A 280 -37.47 34.17 -3.80
N LEU A 281 -37.35 33.49 -2.65
CA LEU A 281 -37.43 32.02 -2.57
C LEU A 281 -38.87 31.52 -2.75
N LEU A 282 -39.84 32.25 -2.19
CA LEU A 282 -41.27 31.93 -2.31
C LEU A 282 -41.82 32.19 -3.72
N SER A 283 -41.30 33.19 -4.44
CA SER A 283 -41.66 33.44 -5.85
C SER A 283 -41.13 32.35 -6.78
N ALA A 284 -39.91 31.85 -6.54
CA ALA A 284 -39.32 30.76 -7.33
C ALA A 284 -40.08 29.42 -7.14
N LEU A 285 -40.56 29.15 -5.92
CA LEU A 285 -41.36 27.95 -5.61
C LEU A 285 -42.77 27.99 -6.23
N ARG A 286 -43.39 29.16 -6.41
CA ARG A 286 -44.68 29.29 -7.12
C ARG A 286 -44.56 29.07 -8.63
N ALA A 287 -43.44 29.44 -9.23
CA ALA A 287 -43.21 29.25 -10.66
C ALA A 287 -43.02 27.77 -11.04
N ALA A 288 -42.47 26.95 -10.13
CA ALA A 288 -42.26 25.52 -10.37
C ALA A 288 -43.52 24.65 -10.22
N ALA A 289 -44.59 25.16 -9.60
CA ALA A 289 -45.82 24.41 -9.32
C ALA A 289 -46.89 24.48 -10.43
N SER A 290 -46.66 25.26 -11.50
CA SER A 290 -47.64 25.50 -12.57
C SER A 290 -47.20 24.82 -13.86
N GLY A 291 -47.81 23.67 -14.17
CA GLY A 291 -47.39 22.71 -15.20
C GLY A 291 -47.46 23.14 -16.68
N HIS A 292 -46.88 22.24 -17.49
CA HIS A 292 -46.74 22.18 -18.96
C HIS A 292 -48.04 22.36 -19.79
N PRO A 293 -47.91 22.49 -21.14
CA PRO A 293 -48.31 21.33 -21.96
C PRO A 293 -47.44 20.99 -23.21
N HIS A 294 -47.40 19.68 -23.45
CA HIS A 294 -47.28 18.83 -24.67
C HIS A 294 -46.93 19.35 -26.08
N ARG A 295 -46.20 18.46 -26.83
CA ARG A 295 -46.42 17.91 -28.22
C ARG A 295 -45.08 17.87 -29.02
N ALA A 296 -44.68 16.92 -29.89
CA ALA A 296 -45.14 15.62 -30.44
C ALA A 296 -43.93 14.80 -30.99
N LYS A 297 -44.13 13.49 -31.25
CA LYS A 297 -43.28 12.58 -32.08
C LYS A 297 -43.45 12.85 -33.59
N PRO A 298 -42.45 12.59 -34.45
CA PRO A 298 -42.31 11.31 -35.22
C PRO A 298 -40.82 10.94 -35.48
N GLY A 299 -40.36 9.79 -35.98
CA GLY A 299 -40.87 8.54 -36.54
C GLY A 299 -39.64 7.71 -37.01
N THR A 300 -39.75 6.39 -37.06
CA THR A 300 -38.70 5.45 -37.52
C THR A 300 -38.92 5.10 -39.00
N PRO A 301 -37.85 4.96 -39.80
CA PRO A 301 -37.54 3.65 -40.42
C PRO A 301 -36.01 3.40 -40.46
N GLY A 302 -35.46 2.21 -40.24
CA GLY A 302 -35.53 1.02 -41.10
C GLY A 302 -34.19 0.87 -41.85
N GLY A 303 -33.50 -0.29 -41.75
CA GLY A 303 -32.34 -0.57 -42.61
C GLY A 303 -31.31 -1.55 -42.04
N SER A 304 -31.55 -2.83 -42.30
CA SER A 304 -30.57 -3.93 -42.24
C SER A 304 -29.56 -3.81 -43.39
N THR A 305 -28.27 -4.10 -43.15
CA THR A 305 -27.39 -4.91 -44.04
C THR A 305 -26.00 -5.16 -43.43
N THR A 306 -25.71 -6.42 -43.12
CA THR A 306 -24.38 -7.10 -43.13
C THR A 306 -24.24 -7.73 -44.53
N PRO A 307 -23.08 -7.86 -45.24
CA PRO A 307 -21.89 -8.67 -44.86
C PRO A 307 -20.56 -8.23 -45.59
N PRO A 308 -19.50 -9.05 -45.81
CA PRO A 308 -18.91 -10.20 -45.11
C PRO A 308 -17.40 -10.02 -44.75
N GLN A 309 -16.87 -10.95 -43.94
CA GLN A 309 -15.44 -11.26 -43.76
C GLN A 309 -14.77 -11.79 -45.05
N PRO A 310 -13.43 -11.68 -45.14
CA PRO A 310 -12.64 -12.88 -45.43
C PRO A 310 -11.36 -12.99 -44.56
N GLU A 311 -11.19 -14.17 -43.95
CA GLU A 311 -9.90 -14.79 -43.58
C GLU A 311 -9.61 -15.92 -44.60
N PRO A 312 -8.44 -16.60 -44.56
CA PRO A 312 -7.05 -16.16 -44.55
C PRO A 312 -6.30 -16.82 -45.75
N PRO A 313 -4.96 -16.93 -45.75
CA PRO A 313 -4.46 -18.30 -45.59
C PRO A 313 -3.22 -18.49 -44.72
N ASP A 314 -3.23 -19.68 -44.13
CA ASP A 314 -2.16 -20.45 -43.51
C ASP A 314 -0.86 -20.50 -44.35
N HIS A 315 0.27 -20.33 -43.67
CA HIS A 315 1.55 -20.87 -44.08
C HIS A 315 2.17 -21.65 -42.91
N SER A 316 2.04 -22.97 -42.98
CA SER A 316 2.98 -23.95 -42.39
C SER A 316 3.99 -24.35 -43.48
N PRO A 317 4.97 -25.24 -43.23
CA PRO A 317 5.98 -25.34 -42.16
C PRO A 317 7.41 -25.48 -42.74
N GLN A 318 8.49 -25.40 -41.94
CA GLN A 318 9.81 -26.04 -42.19
C GLN A 318 10.75 -25.83 -40.98
N THR A 319 10.99 -26.85 -40.14
CA THR A 319 12.11 -27.85 -40.15
C THR A 319 13.41 -27.44 -39.44
N GLY A 320 13.59 -27.95 -38.20
CA GLY A 320 14.78 -28.64 -37.64
C GLY A 320 16.10 -27.88 -37.37
N PRO A 321 17.11 -28.50 -36.70
CA PRO A 321 17.11 -29.80 -36.02
C PRO A 321 17.58 -29.79 -34.53
N GLU A 322 17.29 -30.90 -33.84
CA GLU A 322 17.85 -31.32 -32.55
C GLU A 322 19.35 -31.66 -32.64
N MET A 323 20.09 -31.39 -31.56
CA MET A 323 21.41 -31.95 -31.26
C MET A 323 21.56 -32.15 -29.74
N GLY A 324 21.55 -33.42 -29.31
CA GLY A 324 22.47 -34.04 -28.34
C GLY A 324 22.46 -33.62 -26.86
N LEU A 325 21.91 -34.46 -25.98
CA LEU A 325 22.63 -35.37 -25.06
C LEU A 325 21.64 -36.19 -24.23
#